data_AF-A0A8X7X5D5-F1
#
_entry.id   AF-A0A8X7X5D5-F1
#
_cell.length_a   1.000
_cell.length_b   1.000
_cell.length_c   1.000
_cell.angle_alpha   90.00
_cell.angle_beta   90.00
_cell.angle_gamma   90.00
#
_symmetry.space_group_name_H-M   'P 1'
#
loop_
_entity.id
_entity.type
_entity.pdbx_description
1 polymer ?
#
loop_
_entity_poly.entity_id
_entity_poly.type
_entity_poly.pdbx_seq_one_letter_code
_entity_poly.pdbx_strand_id
1 'polypeptide(L)'
;MRKEGAPMTGEKATSAEEARRAALDIVEDALKKNFYGFPIRFVHTCSELVDPYKFCAIPTEQFLRDLLKTLREIRFEENDSPRFRNTFAYVNPDDETRTVYLCKQFWGAPDDLRKDSKPGTLIHEVSHFLGTKDISYKNVYVEVHESYGLLMGKRGAIEEKGEVYTAQEVARVNANSLEYEFETIINHQGRYENGSYTCCGELSRNSVCRHRETGHYHLHERFAKAAP
;
A
#
# COMPACT_ATOMS: atom_id res chain seq x y z
N MET A 1 27.56 -23.38 8.03
CA MET A 1 26.43 -23.51 8.98
C MET A 1 25.80 -22.14 9.10
N ARG A 2 24.59 -21.96 8.55
CA ARG A 2 23.80 -20.73 8.75
C ARG A 2 23.36 -20.71 10.21
N LYS A 3 23.62 -19.62 10.93
CA LYS A 3 22.96 -19.38 12.22
C LYS A 3 21.48 -19.20 11.91
N GLU A 4 20.64 -20.07 12.46
CA GLU A 4 19.20 -19.85 12.58
C GLU A 4 19.00 -18.50 13.29
N GLY A 5 18.17 -17.63 12.71
CA GLY A 5 17.88 -16.30 13.24
C GLY A 5 17.33 -16.40 14.65
N ALA A 6 17.94 -15.68 15.60
CA ALA A 6 17.38 -15.59 16.94
C ALA A 6 16.08 -14.74 16.88
N PRO A 7 15.01 -15.14 17.58
CA PRO A 7 13.80 -14.32 17.66
C PRO A 7 14.14 -12.94 18.20
N MET A 8 13.57 -11.89 17.59
CA MET A 8 13.72 -10.52 18.09
C MET A 8 13.20 -10.42 19.54
N THR A 9 14.00 -9.82 20.43
CA THR A 9 13.62 -9.60 21.84
C THR A 9 13.84 -8.13 22.23
N GLY A 10 13.12 -7.65 23.25
CA GLY A 10 13.27 -6.30 23.80
C GLY A 10 12.55 -5.20 23.00
N GLU A 11 13.04 -3.97 23.09
CA GLU A 11 12.38 -2.76 22.56
C GLU A 11 12.11 -2.83 21.06
N LYS A 12 13.01 -3.42 20.28
CA LYS A 12 12.82 -3.57 18.83
C LYS A 12 11.69 -4.54 18.49
N ALA A 13 11.53 -5.62 19.26
CA ALA A 13 10.41 -6.53 19.07
C ALA A 13 9.08 -5.81 19.37
N THR A 14 9.02 -5.06 20.47
CA THR A 14 7.86 -4.21 20.79
C THR A 14 7.57 -3.21 19.67
N SER A 15 8.58 -2.51 19.16
CA SER A 15 8.40 -1.52 18.09
C SER A 15 7.92 -2.15 16.77
N ALA A 16 8.46 -3.32 16.40
CA ALA A 16 7.99 -4.05 15.22
C ALA A 16 6.52 -4.50 15.37
N GLU A 17 6.14 -4.96 16.57
CA GLU A 17 4.78 -5.34 16.90
C GLU A 17 3.79 -4.16 16.90
N GLU A 18 4.23 -3.00 17.39
CA GLU A 18 3.45 -1.76 17.33
C GLU A 18 3.25 -1.29 15.88
N ALA A 19 4.28 -1.38 15.05
CA ALA A 19 4.17 -1.11 13.62
C ALA A 19 3.20 -2.08 12.92
N ARG A 20 3.26 -3.37 13.26
CA ARG A 20 2.32 -4.39 12.74
C ARG A 20 0.89 -4.05 13.11
N ARG A 21 0.63 -3.71 14.38
CA ARG A 21 -0.69 -3.30 14.84
C ARG A 21 -1.17 -2.04 14.11
N ALA A 22 -0.31 -1.04 13.94
CA ALA A 22 -0.65 0.16 13.20
C ALA A 22 -1.04 -0.16 11.74
N ALA A 23 -0.24 -0.98 11.04
CA ALA A 23 -0.55 -1.42 9.68
C ALA A 23 -1.88 -2.17 9.60
N LEU A 24 -2.17 -3.07 10.55
CA LEU A 24 -3.45 -3.77 10.64
C LEU A 24 -4.62 -2.80 10.83
N ASP A 25 -4.52 -1.86 11.76
CA ASP A 25 -5.56 -0.86 12.03
C ASP A 25 -5.84 -0.02 10.78
N ILE A 26 -4.79 0.42 10.08
CA ILE A 26 -4.88 1.25 8.86
C ILE A 26 -5.59 0.50 7.73
N VAL A 27 -5.18 -0.75 7.45
CA VAL A 27 -5.79 -1.54 6.37
C VAL A 27 -7.22 -1.93 6.72
N GLU A 28 -7.51 -2.23 7.98
CA GLU A 28 -8.88 -2.52 8.44
C GLU A 28 -9.78 -1.29 8.34
N ASP A 29 -9.27 -0.11 8.70
CA ASP A 29 -10.01 1.14 8.56
C ASP A 29 -10.25 1.50 7.09
N ALA A 30 -9.28 1.25 6.20
CA ALA A 30 -9.46 1.40 4.75
C ALA A 30 -10.59 0.51 4.22
N LEU A 31 -10.66 -0.75 4.66
CA LEU A 31 -11.77 -1.65 4.34
C LEU A 31 -13.11 -1.12 4.89
N LYS A 32 -13.17 -0.69 6.15
CA LYS A 32 -14.40 -0.13 6.77
C LYS A 32 -14.91 1.12 6.07
N LYS A 33 -14.00 1.88 5.45
CA LYS A 33 -14.28 3.14 4.75
C LYS A 33 -14.43 2.96 3.24
N ASN A 34 -14.41 1.71 2.76
CA ASN A 34 -14.52 1.34 1.34
C ASN A 34 -13.43 1.95 0.43
N PHE A 35 -12.21 2.09 0.95
CA PHE A 35 -11.02 2.47 0.17
C PHE A 35 -10.43 1.25 -0.56
N TYR A 36 -11.24 0.65 -1.42
CA TYR A 36 -10.83 -0.39 -2.36
C TYR A 36 -11.60 -0.26 -3.66
N GLY A 37 -10.97 -0.66 -4.76
CA GLY A 37 -11.59 -0.65 -6.08
C GLY A 37 -12.20 -2.01 -6.44
N PHE A 38 -13.00 -2.02 -7.50
CA PHE A 38 -13.32 -3.26 -8.20
C PHE A 38 -12.19 -3.68 -9.13
N PRO A 39 -12.13 -4.97 -9.52
CA PRO A 39 -11.27 -5.42 -10.61
C PRO A 39 -11.50 -4.56 -11.85
N ILE A 40 -10.51 -3.74 -12.19
CA ILE A 40 -10.56 -2.91 -13.40
C ILE A 40 -10.29 -3.81 -14.60
N ARG A 41 -10.94 -3.54 -15.73
CA ARG A 41 -10.53 -4.11 -17.02
C ARG A 41 -9.99 -2.99 -17.88
N PHE A 42 -8.68 -2.95 -18.07
CA PHE A 42 -8.08 -1.98 -18.97
C PHE A 42 -8.40 -2.38 -20.40
N VAL A 43 -9.30 -1.62 -21.02
CA VAL A 43 -9.52 -1.65 -22.46
C VAL A 43 -8.92 -0.38 -23.03
N HIS A 44 -8.04 -0.54 -24.01
CA HIS A 44 -7.29 0.57 -24.57
C HIS A 44 -8.13 1.33 -25.59
N THR A 45 -8.18 2.65 -25.46
CA THR A 45 -8.76 3.56 -26.45
C THR A 45 -7.69 4.52 -26.98
N CYS A 46 -7.80 4.90 -28.25
CA CYS A 46 -7.00 5.96 -28.86
C CYS A 46 -7.63 7.36 -28.68
N SER A 47 -8.77 7.45 -27.99
CA SER A 47 -9.47 8.73 -27.77
C SER A 47 -8.94 9.46 -26.54
N GLU A 48 -9.00 10.79 -26.57
CA GLU A 48 -8.72 11.64 -25.40
C GLU A 48 -9.72 11.34 -24.27
N LEU A 49 -9.23 11.29 -23.03
CA LEU A 49 -10.05 10.98 -21.87
C LEU A 49 -10.75 12.27 -21.40
N VAL A 50 -12.07 12.27 -21.34
CA VAL A 50 -12.85 13.34 -20.69
C VAL A 50 -13.01 12.95 -19.22
N ASP A 51 -12.58 13.82 -18.31
CA ASP A 51 -12.62 13.67 -16.84
C ASP A 51 -11.89 12.43 -16.27
N PRO A 52 -10.57 12.28 -16.45
CA PRO A 52 -9.83 11.13 -15.95
C PRO A 52 -9.65 11.14 -14.43
N TYR A 53 -9.90 10.00 -13.80
CA TYR A 53 -9.51 9.71 -12.42
C TYR A 53 -8.05 9.26 -12.39
N LYS A 54 -7.27 9.80 -11.44
CA LYS A 54 -5.86 9.45 -11.22
C LYS A 54 -5.72 8.58 -9.99
N PHE A 55 -5.00 7.47 -10.15
CA PHE A 55 -4.76 6.50 -9.08
C PHE A 55 -3.28 6.12 -9.02
N CYS A 56 -2.70 5.99 -7.81
CA CYS A 56 -1.38 5.39 -7.65
C CYS A 56 -1.48 3.87 -7.51
N ALA A 57 -2.36 3.39 -6.64
CA ALA A 57 -2.72 1.98 -6.56
C ALA A 57 -4.23 1.82 -6.43
N ILE A 58 -4.75 0.66 -6.85
CA ILE A 58 -6.17 0.34 -6.73
C ILE A 58 -6.28 -1.07 -6.14
N PRO A 59 -6.05 -1.23 -4.83
CA PRO A 59 -6.21 -2.53 -4.21
C PRO A 59 -7.67 -2.96 -4.28
N THR A 60 -7.90 -4.24 -4.56
CA THR A 60 -9.25 -4.80 -4.46
C THR A 60 -9.59 -5.10 -3.00
N GLU A 61 -10.89 -5.26 -2.71
CA GLU A 61 -11.32 -5.67 -1.37
C GLU A 61 -10.64 -6.98 -0.93
N GLN A 62 -10.60 -7.96 -1.84
CA GLN A 62 -9.96 -9.25 -1.59
C GLN A 62 -8.47 -9.09 -1.30
N PHE A 63 -7.76 -8.25 -2.06
CA PHE A 63 -6.35 -7.98 -1.82
C PHE A 63 -6.10 -7.39 -0.43
N LEU A 64 -6.90 -6.42 0.01
CA LEU A 64 -6.77 -5.85 1.36
C LEU A 64 -7.08 -6.88 2.47
N ARG A 65 -8.06 -7.77 2.24
CA ARG A 65 -8.37 -8.87 3.16
C ARG A 65 -7.21 -9.88 3.27
N ASP A 66 -6.59 -10.22 2.15
CA ASP A 66 -5.42 -11.11 2.11
C ASP A 66 -4.19 -10.43 2.73
N LEU A 67 -4.05 -9.12 2.56
CA LEU A 67 -3.01 -8.31 3.20
C LEU A 67 -3.16 -8.32 4.72
N LEU A 68 -4.38 -8.11 5.24
CA LEU A 68 -4.67 -8.23 6.68
C LEU A 68 -4.34 -9.63 7.21
N LYS A 69 -4.71 -10.67 6.48
CA LYS A 69 -4.41 -12.05 6.88
C LYS A 69 -2.89 -12.25 6.96
N THR A 70 -2.18 -11.83 5.92
CA THR A 70 -0.72 -12.00 5.83
C THR A 70 -0.01 -11.20 6.91
N LEU A 71 -0.41 -9.94 7.15
CA LEU A 71 0.10 -9.10 8.24
C LEU A 71 -0.02 -9.75 9.63
N ARG A 72 -1.01 -10.61 9.87
CA ARG A 72 -1.16 -11.33 11.15
C ARG A 72 -0.22 -12.53 11.27
N GLU A 73 0.24 -13.07 10.15
CA GLU A 73 1.00 -14.32 10.07
C GLU A 73 2.52 -14.09 9.95
N ILE A 74 2.95 -12.88 9.55
CA ILE A 74 4.37 -12.56 9.37
C ILE A 74 5.17 -12.71 10.67
N ARG A 75 6.46 -12.98 10.47
CA ARG A 75 7.50 -12.99 11.52
C ARG A 75 8.49 -11.86 11.26
N PHE A 76 9.13 -11.40 12.32
CA PHE A 76 10.17 -10.38 12.24
C PHE A 76 11.54 -10.97 12.57
N GLU A 77 12.51 -10.68 11.72
CA GLU A 77 13.93 -10.88 12.01
C GLU A 77 14.67 -9.56 11.82
N GLU A 78 15.65 -9.29 12.67
CA GLU A 78 16.51 -8.13 12.48
C GLU A 78 17.62 -8.46 11.47
N ASN A 79 17.89 -7.52 10.56
CA ASN A 79 19.08 -7.57 9.71
C ASN A 79 19.89 -6.27 9.85
N ASP A 80 21.01 -6.37 10.57
CA ASP A 80 21.96 -5.27 10.84
C ASP A 80 23.14 -5.22 9.85
N SER A 81 23.10 -6.02 8.78
CA SER A 81 24.20 -6.11 7.83
C SER A 81 24.51 -4.74 7.19
N PRO A 82 25.80 -4.34 7.10
CA PRO A 82 26.20 -3.09 6.44
C PRO A 82 25.73 -2.97 4.99
N ARG A 83 25.42 -4.09 4.33
CA ARG A 83 24.87 -4.13 2.96
C ARG A 83 23.50 -3.48 2.87
N PHE A 84 22.69 -3.57 3.92
CA PHE A 84 21.30 -3.09 3.96
C PHE A 84 21.14 -1.83 4.84
N ARG A 85 22.23 -1.08 5.06
CA ARG A 85 22.21 0.13 5.91
C ARG A 85 21.29 1.25 5.42
N ASN A 86 20.97 1.26 4.13
CA ASN A 86 20.08 2.24 3.49
C ASN A 86 18.71 1.64 3.14
N THR A 87 18.37 0.52 3.75
CA THR A 87 17.13 -0.23 3.52
C THR A 87 16.29 -0.15 4.78
N PHE A 88 14.97 0.00 4.61
CA PHE A 88 14.01 -0.08 5.72
C PHE A 88 13.79 -1.54 6.09
N ALA A 89 13.30 -2.33 5.14
CA ALA A 89 13.10 -3.75 5.32
C ALA A 89 13.23 -4.46 3.96
N TYR A 90 13.14 -5.79 3.98
CA TYR A 90 12.94 -6.59 2.77
C TYR A 90 12.29 -7.93 3.14
N VAL A 91 11.71 -8.60 2.15
CA VAL A 91 11.23 -9.98 2.27
C VAL A 91 11.81 -10.87 1.15
N ASN A 92 11.68 -12.18 1.34
CA ASN A 92 11.75 -13.13 0.23
C ASN A 92 10.31 -13.58 -0.09
N PRO A 93 9.71 -13.18 -1.23
CA PRO A 93 8.30 -13.47 -1.54
C PRO A 93 7.93 -14.96 -1.52
N ASP A 94 8.89 -15.83 -1.86
CA ASP A 94 8.71 -17.29 -1.92
C ASP A 94 8.98 -17.99 -0.57
N ASP A 95 9.28 -17.23 0.50
CA ASP A 95 9.51 -17.79 1.83
C ASP A 95 8.19 -18.19 2.51
N GLU A 96 8.01 -19.50 2.69
CA GLU A 96 6.85 -20.08 3.38
C GLU A 96 6.69 -19.58 4.82
N THR A 97 7.78 -19.14 5.47
CA THR A 97 7.73 -18.61 6.84
C THR A 97 7.25 -17.16 6.92
N ARG A 98 7.15 -16.48 5.77
CA ARG A 98 6.71 -15.08 5.65
C ARG A 98 7.50 -14.14 6.58
N THR A 99 8.82 -14.28 6.55
CA THR A 99 9.71 -13.49 7.39
C THR A 99 9.98 -12.12 6.76
N VAL A 100 9.75 -11.06 7.54
CA VAL A 100 10.12 -9.69 7.22
C VAL A 100 11.42 -9.34 7.93
N TYR A 101 12.45 -9.01 7.15
CA TYR A 101 13.75 -8.63 7.66
C TYR A 101 13.80 -7.12 7.88
N LEU A 102 13.83 -6.68 9.13
CA LEU A 102 13.84 -5.27 9.51
C LEU A 102 15.28 -4.74 9.62
N CYS A 103 15.58 -3.71 8.84
CA CYS A 103 16.91 -3.14 8.69
C CYS A 103 17.07 -1.82 9.46
N LYS A 104 18.26 -1.22 9.37
CA LYS A 104 18.65 -0.06 10.16
C LYS A 104 17.71 1.15 10.00
N GLN A 105 17.21 1.43 8.79
CA GLN A 105 16.37 2.61 8.57
C GLN A 105 14.97 2.46 9.17
N PHE A 106 14.43 1.25 9.26
CA PHE A 106 13.12 0.99 9.86
C PHE A 106 13.04 1.47 11.30
N TRP A 107 14.10 1.28 12.09
CA TRP A 107 14.10 1.68 13.50
C TRP A 107 13.99 3.19 13.72
N GLY A 108 14.47 4.00 12.75
CA GLY A 108 14.37 5.45 12.78
C GLY A 108 13.16 6.02 12.06
N ALA A 109 12.33 5.17 11.46
CA ALA A 109 11.15 5.58 10.72
C ALA A 109 10.00 6.03 11.65
N PRO A 110 9.12 6.92 11.20
CA PRO A 110 7.93 7.34 11.96
C PRO A 110 7.03 6.16 12.35
N ASP A 111 6.49 6.18 13.58
CA ASP A 111 5.55 5.17 14.08
C ASP A 111 4.11 5.36 13.59
N ASP A 112 3.75 6.59 13.20
CA ASP A 112 2.44 6.92 12.65
C ASP A 112 2.48 7.01 11.12
N LEU A 113 1.33 6.73 10.48
CA LEU A 113 1.22 6.68 9.02
C LEU A 113 1.54 8.04 8.41
N ARG A 114 2.66 8.10 7.70
CA ARG A 114 3.14 9.22 6.89
C ARG A 114 4.21 8.68 5.96
N LYS A 115 4.74 9.51 5.07
CA LYS A 115 5.78 9.08 4.13
C LYS A 115 6.95 8.32 4.81
N ASP A 116 7.29 7.16 4.25
CA ASP A 116 8.39 6.26 4.67
C ASP A 116 8.28 5.84 6.16
N SER A 117 7.06 5.56 6.62
CA SER A 117 6.74 5.18 8.00
C SER A 117 6.88 3.68 8.25
N LYS A 118 7.05 3.26 9.51
CA LYS A 118 7.06 1.84 9.88
C LYS A 118 5.80 1.09 9.40
N PRO A 119 4.56 1.56 9.65
CA PRO A 119 3.37 0.88 9.13
C PRO A 119 3.30 0.88 7.60
N GLY A 120 3.72 1.96 6.92
CA GLY A 120 3.77 2.01 5.44
C GLY A 120 4.77 1.00 4.86
N THR A 121 5.97 0.91 5.44
CA THR A 121 6.97 -0.11 5.10
C THR A 121 6.41 -1.52 5.30
N LEU A 122 5.65 -1.79 6.37
CA LEU A 122 5.04 -3.12 6.52
C LEU A 122 3.95 -3.39 5.48
N ILE A 123 3.13 -2.40 5.12
CA ILE A 123 2.16 -2.54 4.02
C ILE A 123 2.89 -2.86 2.71
N HIS A 124 4.00 -2.18 2.44
CA HIS A 124 4.87 -2.42 1.30
C HIS A 124 5.39 -3.87 1.29
N GLU A 125 6.18 -4.24 2.30
CA GLU A 125 6.91 -5.49 2.33
C GLU A 125 5.99 -6.71 2.35
N VAL A 126 4.90 -6.63 3.11
CA VAL A 126 3.96 -7.75 3.23
C VAL A 126 3.16 -7.95 1.95
N SER A 127 2.97 -6.90 1.15
CA SER A 127 2.32 -7.02 -0.15
C SER A 127 3.10 -7.90 -1.13
N HIS A 128 4.42 -8.03 -0.98
CA HIS A 128 5.24 -8.89 -1.84
C HIS A 128 4.86 -10.36 -1.72
N PHE A 129 4.44 -10.83 -0.54
CA PHE A 129 3.90 -12.19 -0.37
C PHE A 129 2.59 -12.43 -1.12
N LEU A 130 1.94 -11.37 -1.60
CA LEU A 130 0.73 -11.40 -2.43
C LEU A 130 1.04 -11.15 -3.92
N GLY A 131 2.32 -11.13 -4.29
CA GLY A 131 2.76 -11.02 -5.68
C GLY A 131 3.02 -9.60 -6.18
N THR A 132 3.04 -8.59 -5.29
CA THR A 132 3.56 -7.27 -5.68
C THR A 132 5.07 -7.31 -5.91
N LYS A 133 5.60 -6.31 -6.60
CA LYS A 133 6.98 -6.16 -7.05
C LYS A 133 7.44 -4.72 -6.87
N ASP A 134 8.74 -4.54 -6.72
CA ASP A 134 9.37 -3.22 -6.80
C ASP A 134 9.60 -2.81 -8.25
N ILE A 135 8.51 -2.42 -8.93
CA ILE A 135 8.59 -2.02 -10.33
C ILE A 135 9.24 -0.65 -10.47
N SER A 136 8.71 0.37 -9.80
CA SER A 136 9.28 1.71 -9.80
C SER A 136 9.07 2.40 -8.46
N TYR A 137 10.08 3.13 -8.00
CA TYR A 137 10.00 4.02 -6.84
C TYR A 137 9.42 5.39 -7.21
N LYS A 138 9.11 5.62 -8.49
CA LYS A 138 8.38 6.81 -8.93
C LYS A 138 6.90 6.57 -8.76
N ASN A 139 6.19 7.62 -8.36
CA ASN A 139 4.74 7.60 -8.30
C ASN A 139 4.20 7.57 -9.72
N VAL A 140 3.65 6.42 -10.09
CA VAL A 140 2.96 6.23 -11.35
C VAL A 140 1.48 6.46 -11.09
N TYR A 141 0.90 7.33 -11.90
CA TYR A 141 -0.54 7.54 -11.90
C TYR A 141 -1.13 6.89 -13.13
N VAL A 142 -2.18 6.09 -12.94
CA VAL A 142 -3.00 5.64 -14.06
C VAL A 142 -4.20 6.56 -14.16
N GLU A 143 -4.38 7.12 -15.35
CA GLU A 143 -5.58 7.84 -15.73
C GLU A 143 -6.59 6.85 -16.30
N VAL A 144 -7.75 6.79 -15.65
CA VAL A 144 -8.89 6.02 -16.15
C VAL A 144 -10.11 6.91 -16.31
N HIS A 145 -10.93 6.62 -17.30
CA HIS A 145 -12.24 7.24 -17.48
C HIS A 145 -13.31 6.16 -17.45
N GLU A 146 -14.53 6.56 -17.18
CA GLU A 146 -15.68 5.67 -17.19
C GLU A 146 -16.26 5.56 -18.62
N SER A 147 -16.48 4.34 -19.08
CA SER A 147 -17.20 4.06 -20.32
C SER A 147 -18.09 2.84 -20.14
N TYR A 148 -19.41 2.98 -20.31
CA TYR A 148 -20.39 1.89 -20.17
C TYR A 148 -20.24 1.06 -18.88
N GLY A 149 -19.99 1.72 -17.74
CA GLY A 149 -19.84 1.02 -16.47
C GLY A 149 -18.47 0.34 -16.26
N LEU A 150 -17.49 0.60 -17.14
CA LEU A 150 -16.12 0.07 -17.06
C LEU A 150 -15.12 1.21 -16.86
N LEU A 151 -14.07 0.94 -16.10
CA LEU A 151 -12.92 1.84 -15.98
C LEU A 151 -11.89 1.54 -17.07
N MET A 152 -11.67 2.53 -17.93
CA MET A 152 -10.89 2.44 -19.16
C MET A 152 -9.62 3.29 -19.00
N GLY A 153 -8.44 2.68 -19.13
CA GLY A 153 -7.16 3.39 -18.99
C GLY A 153 -6.42 3.54 -20.31
N LYS A 154 -5.66 4.63 -20.46
CA LYS A 154 -4.75 4.80 -21.60
C LYS A 154 -3.61 3.77 -21.55
N ARG A 155 -3.20 3.25 -22.71
CA ARG A 155 -2.00 2.41 -22.78
C ARG A 155 -0.77 3.28 -22.53
N GLY A 156 -0.12 3.10 -21.38
CA GLY A 156 1.14 3.74 -21.04
C GLY A 156 2.20 2.67 -20.84
N ALA A 157 3.44 2.97 -21.24
CA ALA A 157 4.60 2.13 -20.96
C ALA A 157 5.55 2.90 -20.03
N ILE A 158 6.17 2.17 -19.11
CA ILE A 158 7.11 2.67 -18.13
C ILE A 158 8.35 1.83 -18.28
N GLU A 159 9.46 2.47 -18.62
CA GLU A 159 10.75 1.84 -18.69
C GLU A 159 11.48 2.09 -17.37
N GLU A 160 11.81 1.02 -16.66
CA GLU A 160 12.56 1.07 -15.41
C GLU A 160 13.56 -0.07 -15.39
N LYS A 161 14.83 0.23 -15.11
CA LYS A 161 15.93 -0.75 -15.09
C LYS A 161 16.08 -1.59 -16.38
N GLY A 162 15.66 -1.04 -17.53
CA GLY A 162 15.74 -1.72 -18.85
C GLY A 162 14.59 -2.69 -19.14
N GLU A 163 13.63 -2.83 -18.21
CA GLU A 163 12.39 -3.58 -18.40
C GLU A 163 11.25 -2.61 -18.73
N VAL A 164 10.34 -3.03 -19.61
CA VAL A 164 9.17 -2.25 -20.00
C VAL A 164 7.94 -2.82 -19.35
N TYR A 165 7.35 -2.05 -18.45
CA TYR A 165 6.09 -2.36 -17.79
C TYR A 165 4.98 -1.52 -18.39
N THR A 166 3.77 -2.06 -18.42
CA THR A 166 2.58 -1.24 -18.66
C THR A 166 2.28 -0.43 -17.41
N ALA A 167 1.79 0.81 -17.56
CA ALA A 167 1.37 1.63 -16.42
C ALA A 167 0.31 0.92 -15.55
N GLN A 168 -0.47 0.04 -16.20
CA GLN A 168 -1.42 -0.88 -15.59
C GLN A 168 -0.76 -1.90 -14.64
N GLU A 169 0.31 -2.55 -15.08
CA GLU A 169 1.07 -3.48 -14.24
C GLU A 169 1.68 -2.74 -13.06
N VAL A 170 2.22 -1.54 -13.30
CA VAL A 170 2.78 -0.73 -12.21
C VAL A 170 1.70 -0.41 -11.17
N ALA A 171 0.54 0.12 -11.56
CA ALA A 171 -0.50 0.46 -10.57
C ALA A 171 -1.13 -0.75 -9.85
N ARG A 172 -1.05 -1.96 -10.42
CA ARG A 172 -1.66 -3.17 -9.83
C ARG A 172 -0.75 -3.94 -8.92
N VAL A 173 0.52 -4.07 -9.30
CA VAL A 173 1.46 -4.96 -8.62
C VAL A 173 2.68 -4.21 -8.08
N ASN A 174 2.74 -2.88 -8.11
CA ASN A 174 3.86 -2.16 -7.50
C ASN A 174 3.65 -1.94 -6.00
N ALA A 175 4.54 -2.50 -5.17
CA ALA A 175 4.51 -2.35 -3.71
C ALA A 175 4.66 -0.87 -3.29
N ASN A 176 5.54 -0.12 -3.97
CA ASN A 176 5.72 1.32 -3.73
C ASN A 176 4.45 2.13 -3.98
N SER A 177 3.69 1.77 -5.01
CA SER A 177 2.45 2.47 -5.33
C SER A 177 1.39 2.24 -4.27
N LEU A 178 1.33 1.02 -3.70
CA LEU A 178 0.43 0.69 -2.60
C LEU A 178 0.81 1.45 -1.33
N GLU A 179 2.07 1.44 -0.94
CA GLU A 179 2.58 2.21 0.21
C GLU A 179 2.26 3.70 0.06
N TYR A 180 2.58 4.28 -1.09
CA TYR A 180 2.33 5.69 -1.35
C TYR A 180 0.84 6.05 -1.31
N GLU A 181 -0.03 5.17 -1.79
CA GLU A 181 -1.47 5.32 -1.72
C GLU A 181 -1.92 5.51 -0.26
N PHE A 182 -1.48 4.62 0.64
CA PHE A 182 -1.80 4.68 2.07
C PHE A 182 -1.15 5.87 2.77
N GLU A 183 0.13 6.14 2.52
CA GLU A 183 0.88 7.18 3.24
C GLU A 183 0.52 8.60 2.80
N THR A 184 0.01 8.76 1.57
CA THR A 184 -0.23 10.07 0.96
C THR A 184 -1.64 10.25 0.41
N ILE A 185 -2.14 9.33 -0.43
CA ILE A 185 -3.37 9.57 -1.20
C ILE A 185 -4.61 9.46 -0.31
N ILE A 186 -4.72 8.43 0.51
CA ILE A 186 -5.87 8.24 1.42
C ILE A 186 -5.57 8.65 2.86
N ASN A 187 -4.36 9.14 3.15
CA ASN A 187 -3.97 9.58 4.49
C ASN A 187 -4.60 10.93 4.89
N HIS A 188 -4.54 11.23 6.19
CA HIS A 188 -4.86 12.53 6.76
C HIS A 188 -3.82 13.59 6.36
N GLN A 189 -4.30 14.79 5.99
CA GLN A 189 -3.41 15.95 5.77
C GLN A 189 -3.03 16.66 7.07
N GLY A 190 -3.86 16.51 8.09
CA GLY A 190 -3.61 17.04 9.43
C GLY A 190 -2.81 16.05 10.28
N ARG A 191 -2.10 16.58 11.29
CA ARG A 191 -1.44 15.75 12.30
C ARG A 191 -2.45 15.21 13.31
N TYR A 192 -2.14 14.06 13.90
CA TYR A 192 -2.87 13.53 15.04
C TYR A 192 -2.39 14.19 16.33
N GLU A 193 -3.20 15.09 16.88
CA GLU A 193 -2.87 15.91 18.04
C GLU A 193 -4.06 15.97 19.00
N ASN A 194 -3.80 15.95 20.30
CA ASN A 194 -4.84 16.02 21.34
C ASN A 194 -5.97 14.98 21.18
N GLY A 195 -5.64 13.78 20.68
CA GLY A 195 -6.58 12.68 20.51
C GLY A 195 -7.41 12.71 19.23
N SER A 196 -7.08 13.56 18.25
CA SER A 196 -7.76 13.57 16.95
C SER A 196 -6.89 14.10 15.81
N TYR A 197 -7.25 13.77 14.57
CA TYR A 197 -6.64 14.38 13.39
C TYR A 197 -7.15 15.81 13.16
N THR A 198 -6.23 16.76 13.06
CA THR A 198 -6.56 18.19 12.89
C THR A 198 -7.29 18.54 11.60
N CYS A 199 -7.24 17.68 10.57
CA CYS A 199 -7.94 17.93 9.31
C CYS A 199 -9.43 17.58 9.36
N CYS A 200 -9.85 16.60 10.15
CA CYS A 200 -11.23 16.11 10.11
C CYS A 200 -11.81 15.62 11.45
N GLY A 201 -11.06 15.71 12.54
CA GLY A 201 -11.49 15.28 13.87
C GLY A 201 -11.57 13.76 14.05
N GLU A 202 -10.98 12.97 13.16
CA GLU A 202 -10.93 11.51 13.31
C GLU A 202 -10.16 11.12 14.57
N LEU A 203 -10.78 10.28 15.41
CA LEU A 203 -10.25 9.87 16.72
C LEU A 203 -9.36 8.64 16.63
N SER A 204 -9.45 7.89 15.53
CA SER A 204 -8.68 6.67 15.32
C SER A 204 -7.27 7.03 14.82
N ARG A 205 -6.23 6.88 15.65
CA ARG A 205 -4.86 7.31 15.31
C ARG A 205 -4.25 6.61 14.09
N ASN A 206 -4.56 5.34 13.86
CA ASN A 206 -4.02 4.55 12.76
C ASN A 206 -5.14 4.33 11.74
N SER A 207 -5.48 5.38 11.00
CA SER A 207 -6.65 5.39 10.13
C SER A 207 -6.41 6.17 8.84
N VAL A 208 -7.28 5.96 7.86
CA VAL A 208 -7.30 6.69 6.59
C VAL A 208 -8.39 7.77 6.63
N CYS A 209 -8.21 8.83 5.85
CA CYS A 209 -9.06 10.01 5.91
C CYS A 209 -10.24 9.95 4.94
N ARG A 210 -11.48 9.89 5.48
CA ARG A 210 -12.73 9.89 4.69
C ARG A 210 -12.94 11.15 3.85
N HIS A 211 -12.26 12.25 4.19
CA HIS A 211 -12.43 13.55 3.53
C HIS A 211 -11.44 13.77 2.38
N ARG A 212 -10.62 12.76 2.06
CA ARG A 212 -9.77 12.83 0.87
C ARG A 212 -10.66 12.77 -0.37
N GLU A 213 -10.29 13.52 -1.40
CA GLU A 213 -10.99 13.50 -2.69
C GLU A 213 -10.67 12.19 -3.42
N THR A 214 -11.39 11.15 -3.02
CA THR A 214 -11.19 9.77 -3.41
C THR A 214 -12.42 9.23 -4.11
N GLY A 215 -13.12 10.09 -4.88
CA GLY A 215 -14.33 9.71 -5.62
C GLY A 215 -14.11 8.50 -6.54
N HIS A 216 -12.85 8.23 -6.85
CA HIS A 216 -12.37 7.10 -7.60
C HIS A 216 -12.52 5.75 -6.87
N TYR A 217 -12.47 5.73 -5.53
CA TYR A 217 -12.77 4.54 -4.73
C TYR A 217 -14.27 4.26 -4.68
N HIS A 218 -15.15 5.26 -4.73
CA HIS A 218 -16.61 5.08 -4.74
C HIS A 218 -17.22 4.77 -6.12
N LEU A 219 -16.39 4.60 -7.16
CA LEU A 219 -16.87 4.25 -8.49
C LEU A 219 -17.64 2.92 -8.49
N HIS A 220 -17.28 2.02 -7.57
CA HIS A 220 -17.94 0.74 -7.35
C HIS A 220 -19.44 0.90 -7.00
N GLU A 221 -19.80 1.88 -6.17
CA GLU A 221 -21.19 2.16 -5.80
C GLU A 221 -22.03 2.68 -6.99
N ARG A 222 -21.38 3.38 -7.92
CA ARG A 222 -22.01 3.86 -9.16
C ARG A 222 -22.24 2.70 -10.13
N PHE A 223 -21.27 1.79 -10.27
CA PHE A 223 -21.40 0.60 -11.12
C PHE A 223 -22.42 -0.40 -10.58
N ALA A 224 -22.51 -0.59 -9.27
CA ALA A 224 -23.51 -1.46 -8.65
C ALA A 224 -24.96 -0.97 -8.92
N LYS A 225 -25.17 0.34 -9.08
CA LYS A 225 -26.47 0.93 -9.43
C LYS A 225 -26.77 0.91 -10.94
N ALA A 226 -25.77 0.66 -11.77
CA ALA A 226 -25.87 0.66 -13.24
C ALA A 226 -25.99 -0.75 -13.84
N ALA A 227 -25.87 -1.81 -13.02
CA ALA A 227 -26.13 -3.18 -13.44
C ALA A 227 -27.65 -3.43 -13.53
N PRO A 228 -28.19 -3.87 -14.68
CA PRO A 228 -29.62 -4.18 -14.84
C PRO A 228 -30.07 -5.37 -14.00
#